data_AF-M2RED3-F1
#
_entry.id   AF-M2RED3-F1
#
_cell.length_a   1.000
_cell.length_b   1.000
_cell.length_c   1.000
_cell.angle_alpha   90.00
_cell.angle_beta   90.00
_cell.angle_gamma   90.00
#
_symmetry.space_group_name_H-M   'P 1'
#
loop_
_entity.id
_entity.type
_entity.pdbx_description
1 polymer ?
#
loop_
_entity_poly.entity_id
_entity_poly.type
_entity_poly.pdbx_seq_one_letter_code
_entity_poly.pdbx_strand_id
1 'polypeptide(L)'
;LRQEGVMYSRFPRHIQQEYSGYQVIRPIHYPVPVSPVVPKFYGYYAPVDDDGKVNDEGYYDASDDDDYPVGGPSPILLIEECGDPIDSSELSLDDRCECYSHVVRLHHAGFVQNSFYVRNILVQPGPLTRPPAERSREIPSFRIIDFGRGQIFDEKELEGLSEDAKQVALFKKFQEAELAEDASAHEALGLDFSDY
;
A
#
# COMPACT_ATOMS: atom_id res chain seq x y z
N LEU A 1 -6.99 -8.21 -8.65
CA LEU A 1 -7.56 -8.40 -7.29
C LEU A 1 -6.87 -9.48 -6.46
N ARG A 2 -6.67 -10.71 -6.97
CA ARG A 2 -6.09 -11.82 -6.16
C ARG A 2 -4.74 -11.48 -5.52
N GLN A 3 -3.79 -10.99 -6.33
CA GLN A 3 -2.46 -10.59 -5.86
C GLN A 3 -2.56 -9.52 -4.77
N GLU A 4 -3.39 -8.51 -5.00
CA GLU A 4 -3.63 -7.44 -4.03
C GLU A 4 -4.22 -7.97 -2.71
N GLY A 5 -5.18 -8.90 -2.76
CA GLY A 5 -5.71 -9.58 -1.57
C GLY A 5 -4.64 -10.36 -0.80
N VAL A 6 -3.71 -11.03 -1.51
CA VAL A 6 -2.55 -11.68 -0.88
C VAL A 6 -1.68 -10.65 -0.18
N MET A 7 -1.34 -9.53 -0.82
CA MET A 7 -0.55 -8.46 -0.21
C MET A 7 -1.20 -7.94 1.08
N TYR A 8 -2.48 -7.59 1.03
CA TYR A 8 -3.22 -7.12 2.20
C TYR A 8 -3.26 -8.12 3.36
N SER A 9 -3.38 -9.41 3.05
CA SER A 9 -3.37 -10.47 4.06
C SER A 9 -2.02 -10.64 4.78
N ARG A 10 -0.93 -10.15 4.17
CA ARG A 10 0.45 -10.30 4.67
C ARG A 10 0.92 -9.10 5.47
N PHE A 11 0.31 -7.92 5.28
CA PHE A 11 0.72 -6.73 6.01
C PHE A 11 0.61 -6.91 7.53
N PRO A 12 1.63 -6.50 8.30
CA PRO A 12 1.54 -6.56 9.74
C PRO A 12 0.45 -5.61 10.25
N ARG A 13 -0.22 -6.00 11.35
CA ARG A 13 -1.36 -5.24 11.89
C ARG A 13 -1.00 -3.78 12.21
N HIS A 14 0.24 -3.50 12.61
CA HIS A 14 0.64 -2.16 13.04
C HIS A 14 0.67 -1.12 11.91
N ILE A 15 0.75 -1.54 10.64
CA ILE A 15 0.64 -0.62 9.50
C ILE A 15 -0.80 -0.48 8.96
N GLN A 16 -1.73 -1.32 9.45
CA GLN A 16 -3.17 -1.30 9.10
C GLN A 16 -4.04 -0.66 10.19
N GLN A 17 -3.51 -0.45 11.39
CA GLN A 17 -4.27 -0.01 12.57
C GLN A 17 -3.87 1.40 12.99
N GLU A 18 -4.80 2.08 13.65
CA GLU A 18 -4.56 3.41 14.20
C GLU A 18 -3.83 3.33 15.54
N TYR A 19 -2.82 4.19 15.67
CA TYR A 19 -2.10 4.40 16.92
C TYR A 19 -2.06 5.89 17.21
N SER A 20 -2.09 6.24 18.50
CA SER A 20 -1.87 7.61 18.94
C SER A 20 -0.38 7.87 19.12
N GLY A 21 0.10 9.03 18.67
CA GLY A 21 1.46 9.48 18.92
C GLY A 21 2.15 9.99 17.66
N TYR A 22 3.46 10.19 17.77
CA TYR A 22 4.32 10.60 16.67
C TYR A 22 5.53 9.66 16.58
N GLN A 23 6.11 9.61 15.39
CA GLN A 23 7.35 8.90 15.12
C GLN A 23 8.34 9.82 14.43
N VAL A 24 9.63 9.52 14.61
CA VAL A 24 10.72 10.14 13.86
C VAL A 24 11.38 9.02 13.08
N ILE A 25 11.33 9.08 11.75
CA ILE A 25 11.80 8.02 10.86
C ILE A 25 12.67 8.64 9.78
N ARG A 26 13.93 8.19 9.68
CA ARG A 26 14.85 8.72 8.67
C ARG A 26 14.35 8.33 7.27
N PRO A 27 14.47 9.21 6.26
CA PRO A 27 15.22 10.48 6.29
C PRO A 27 14.46 11.65 6.94
N ILE A 28 13.18 11.52 7.29
CA ILE A 28 12.38 12.58 7.91
C ILE A 28 12.88 12.88 9.34
N HIS A 29 13.36 14.09 9.55
CA HIS A 29 13.95 14.50 10.83
C HIS A 29 12.95 15.05 11.85
N TYR A 30 11.72 15.34 11.42
CA TYR A 30 10.68 15.91 12.27
C TYR A 30 9.64 14.85 12.67
N PRO A 31 8.91 15.05 13.78
CA PRO A 31 7.85 14.14 14.20
C PRO A 31 6.67 14.12 13.21
N VAL A 32 6.27 12.93 12.76
CA VAL A 32 5.07 12.71 11.95
C VAL A 32 4.07 11.83 12.70
N PRO A 33 2.74 11.94 12.47
CA PRO A 33 1.75 11.11 13.12
C PRO A 33 1.96 9.60 12.87
N VAL A 34 1.66 8.77 13.88
CA VAL A 34 1.64 7.30 13.72
C VAL A 34 0.28 6.85 13.15
N SER A 35 -0.04 7.30 11.95
CA SER A 35 -1.26 6.92 11.22
C SER A 35 -1.10 5.56 10.51
N PRO A 36 -2.19 4.86 10.18
CA PRO A 36 -2.11 3.63 9.38
C PRO A 36 -1.59 3.93 7.97
N VAL A 37 -0.63 3.12 7.51
CA VAL A 37 0.03 3.26 6.21
C VAL A 37 -0.85 2.75 5.09
N VAL A 38 -1.52 1.62 5.30
CA VAL A 38 -2.34 0.92 4.31
C VAL A 38 -3.75 0.68 4.86
N PRO A 39 -4.77 0.51 4.00
CA PRO A 39 -6.15 0.23 4.42
C PRO A 39 -6.28 -0.94 5.40
N LYS A 40 -7.27 -0.88 6.29
CA LYS A 40 -7.72 -2.06 7.04
C LYS A 40 -8.24 -3.12 6.06
N PHE A 41 -7.72 -4.35 6.15
CA PHE A 41 -8.16 -5.48 5.35
C PHE A 41 -9.22 -6.31 6.07
N TYR A 42 -10.38 -6.50 5.42
CA TYR A 42 -11.49 -7.31 5.96
C TYR A 42 -11.61 -8.69 5.29
N GLY A 43 -11.00 -8.88 4.13
CA GLY A 43 -10.94 -10.18 3.47
C GLY A 43 -10.99 -10.10 1.95
N TYR A 44 -10.62 -11.21 1.32
CA TYR A 44 -10.79 -11.48 -0.09
C TYR A 44 -11.77 -12.65 -0.22
N TYR A 45 -12.88 -12.42 -0.92
CA TYR A 45 -14.00 -13.35 -1.04
C TYR A 45 -14.10 -13.80 -2.49
N ALA A 46 -13.80 -15.07 -2.75
CA ALA A 46 -13.92 -15.66 -4.07
C ALA A 46 -15.23 -16.44 -4.18
N PRO A 47 -15.89 -16.44 -5.36
CA PRO A 47 -17.09 -17.23 -5.56
C PRO A 47 -16.77 -18.71 -5.53
N VAL A 48 -17.76 -19.50 -5.12
CA VAL A 48 -17.71 -20.95 -5.13
C VAL A 48 -18.73 -21.49 -6.12
N ASP A 49 -18.38 -22.56 -6.82
CA ASP A 49 -19.31 -23.32 -7.64
C ASP A 49 -20.26 -24.19 -6.77
N ASP A 50 -21.20 -24.87 -7.42
CA ASP A 50 -22.17 -25.74 -6.74
C ASP A 50 -21.50 -26.92 -5.99
N ASP A 51 -20.27 -27.27 -6.35
CA ASP A 51 -19.45 -28.30 -5.69
C ASP A 51 -18.62 -27.73 -4.52
N GLY A 52 -18.73 -26.42 -4.24
CA GLY A 52 -18.01 -25.73 -3.18
C GLY A 52 -16.54 -25.44 -3.50
N LYS A 53 -16.11 -25.56 -4.76
CA LYS A 53 -14.77 -25.21 -5.21
C LYS A 53 -14.70 -23.75 -5.60
N VAL A 54 -13.58 -23.12 -5.28
CA VAL A 54 -13.33 -21.71 -5.64
C VAL A 54 -13.19 -21.57 -7.15
N ASN A 55 -14.00 -20.71 -7.75
CA ASN A 55 -13.92 -20.36 -9.17
C ASN A 55 -13.32 -18.96 -9.33
N ASP A 56 -11.99 -18.88 -9.31
CA ASP A 56 -11.22 -17.64 -9.49
C ASP A 56 -10.43 -17.64 -10.82
N GLU A 57 -10.54 -18.70 -11.61
CA GLU A 57 -9.71 -18.92 -12.82
C GLU A 57 -10.18 -18.10 -14.04
N GLY A 58 -11.45 -17.70 -14.10
CA GLY A 58 -12.04 -16.99 -15.25
C GLY A 58 -11.54 -15.56 -15.50
N TYR A 59 -10.65 -15.05 -14.64
CA TYR A 59 -10.11 -13.69 -14.70
C TYR A 59 -8.61 -13.63 -15.01
N TYR A 60 -7.95 -14.77 -15.30
CA TYR A 60 -6.49 -14.85 -15.42
C TYR A 60 -5.92 -14.40 -16.78
N ASP A 61 -6.68 -14.53 -17.88
CA ASP A 61 -6.23 -14.24 -19.26
C ASP A 61 -6.97 -13.04 -19.89
N ALA A 62 -7.62 -12.25 -19.05
CA ALA A 62 -8.25 -11.00 -19.41
C ALA A 62 -7.18 -9.94 -19.72
N SER A 63 -7.02 -9.51 -20.97
CA SER A 63 -6.40 -8.20 -21.16
C SER A 63 -7.45 -7.11 -20.87
N ASP A 64 -7.03 -5.96 -20.36
CA ASP A 64 -7.93 -4.82 -20.11
C ASP A 64 -8.63 -4.33 -21.41
N ASP A 65 -8.13 -4.76 -22.58
CA ASP A 65 -8.65 -4.42 -23.91
C ASP A 65 -9.63 -5.48 -24.47
N ASP A 66 -9.82 -6.62 -23.79
CA ASP A 66 -10.69 -7.70 -24.26
C ASP A 66 -12.10 -7.59 -23.66
N ASP A 67 -13.08 -7.25 -24.51
CA ASP A 67 -14.51 -7.32 -24.20
C ASP A 67 -14.98 -8.80 -24.27
N TYR A 68 -14.55 -9.62 -23.30
CA TYR A 68 -15.04 -11.00 -23.18
C TYR A 68 -16.08 -11.10 -22.04
N PRO A 69 -17.24 -11.73 -22.28
CA PRO A 69 -18.24 -11.90 -21.24
C PRO A 69 -17.71 -12.86 -20.19
N VAL A 70 -17.41 -12.35 -18.99
CA VAL A 70 -16.98 -13.18 -17.87
C VAL A 70 -18.20 -13.95 -17.36
N GLY A 71 -18.19 -15.27 -17.57
CA GLY A 71 -19.28 -16.17 -17.23
C GLY A 71 -19.32 -16.52 -15.74
N GLY A 72 -19.51 -15.54 -14.86
CA GLY A 72 -19.63 -15.79 -13.42
C GLY A 72 -19.52 -14.54 -12.54
N PRO A 73 -19.81 -14.68 -11.24
CA PRO A 73 -19.56 -13.63 -10.25
C PRO A 73 -18.05 -13.33 -10.13
N SER A 74 -17.69 -12.07 -9.90
CA SER A 74 -16.31 -11.67 -9.65
C SER A 74 -15.92 -11.84 -8.17
N PRO A 75 -14.63 -12.07 -7.88
CA PRO A 75 -14.14 -12.00 -6.50
C PRO A 75 -14.25 -10.57 -5.94
N ILE A 76 -14.46 -10.48 -4.62
CA ILE A 76 -14.61 -9.22 -3.88
C ILE A 76 -13.42 -9.03 -2.94
N LEU A 77 -12.79 -7.86 -3.02
CA LEU A 77 -11.80 -7.39 -2.05
C LEU A 77 -12.46 -6.38 -1.12
N LEU A 78 -12.57 -6.70 0.17
CA LEU A 78 -13.18 -5.81 1.16
C LEU A 78 -12.09 -5.15 2.01
N ILE A 79 -11.98 -3.83 1.87
CA ILE A 79 -11.01 -2.98 2.57
C ILE A 79 -11.68 -1.71 3.11
N GLU A 80 -10.96 -0.96 3.94
CA GLU A 80 -11.36 0.37 4.43
C GLU A 80 -11.71 1.33 3.29
N GLU A 81 -12.74 2.15 3.50
CA GLU A 81 -12.99 3.33 2.66
C GLU A 81 -11.95 4.41 3.02
N CYS A 82 -11.12 4.80 2.07
CA CYS A 82 -9.97 5.69 2.34
C CYS A 82 -10.11 7.09 1.73
N GLY A 83 -11.29 7.44 1.21
CA GLY A 83 -11.56 8.75 0.62
C GLY A 83 -11.08 8.87 -0.82
N ASP A 84 -10.59 10.07 -1.16
CA ASP A 84 -10.27 10.46 -2.52
C ASP A 84 -8.75 10.44 -2.76
N PRO A 85 -8.28 10.25 -4.00
CA PRO A 85 -6.88 10.50 -4.34
C PRO A 85 -6.40 11.88 -3.88
N ILE A 86 -5.16 11.96 -3.39
CA ILE A 86 -4.55 13.25 -3.05
C ILE A 86 -4.38 14.12 -4.31
N ASP A 87 -4.30 15.43 -4.10
CA ASP A 87 -3.76 16.38 -5.07
C ASP A 87 -2.47 16.96 -4.47
N SER A 88 -1.32 16.66 -5.07
CA SER A 88 -0.02 17.09 -4.55
C SER A 88 0.13 18.62 -4.49
N SER A 89 -0.64 19.37 -5.30
CA SER A 89 -0.64 20.83 -5.28
C SER A 89 -1.38 21.44 -4.08
N GLU A 90 -2.28 20.67 -3.45
CA GLU A 90 -3.06 21.10 -2.29
C GLU A 90 -2.43 20.67 -0.95
N LEU A 91 -1.45 19.75 -0.98
CA LEU A 91 -0.79 19.25 0.22
C LEU A 91 0.18 20.26 0.82
N SER A 92 0.10 20.44 2.14
CA SER A 92 1.12 21.15 2.91
C SER A 92 2.42 20.34 2.98
N LEU A 93 3.51 20.97 3.43
CA LEU A 93 4.76 20.25 3.65
C LEU A 93 4.60 19.14 4.70
N ASP A 94 3.81 19.37 5.76
CA ASP A 94 3.54 18.38 6.79
C ASP A 94 2.78 17.17 6.22
N ASP A 95 1.80 17.41 5.35
CA ASP A 95 1.03 16.34 4.68
C ASP A 95 1.93 15.50 3.76
N ARG A 96 2.82 16.17 3.00
CA ARG A 96 3.79 15.49 2.11
C ARG A 96 4.76 14.65 2.91
N CYS A 97 5.27 15.18 4.03
CA CYS A 97 6.12 14.44 4.97
C CYS A 97 5.39 13.24 5.58
N GLU A 98 4.11 13.39 5.96
CA GLU A 98 3.31 12.27 6.44
C GLU A 98 3.14 11.19 5.34
N CYS A 99 2.77 11.58 4.13
CA CYS A 99 2.65 10.66 2.99
C CYS A 99 3.97 9.96 2.68
N TYR A 100 5.09 10.69 2.69
CA TYR A 100 6.40 10.07 2.46
C TYR A 100 6.78 9.14 3.60
N SER A 101 6.46 9.47 4.85
CA SER A 101 6.67 8.56 5.98
C SER A 101 5.93 7.24 5.82
N HIS A 102 4.78 7.21 5.11
CA HIS A 102 4.05 5.97 4.83
C HIS A 102 4.87 5.05 3.91
N VAL A 103 5.53 5.62 2.89
CA VAL A 103 6.42 4.89 1.99
C VAL A 103 7.57 4.26 2.76
N VAL A 104 8.29 5.08 3.54
CA VAL A 104 9.43 4.62 4.35
C VAL A 104 9.00 3.54 5.35
N ARG A 105 7.82 3.68 5.98
CA ARG A 105 7.28 2.69 6.91
C ARG A 105 6.84 1.40 6.22
N LEU A 106 6.33 1.48 5.00
CA LEU A 106 6.02 0.32 4.16
C LEU A 106 7.30 -0.46 3.86
N HIS A 107 8.37 0.24 3.50
CA HIS A 107 9.69 -0.34 3.27
C HIS A 107 10.26 -0.99 4.54
N HIS A 108 10.20 -0.31 5.69
CA HIS A 108 10.62 -0.90 6.96
C HIS A 108 9.81 -2.15 7.35
N ALA A 109 8.58 -2.28 6.88
CA ALA A 109 7.77 -3.48 7.06
C ALA A 109 8.16 -4.62 6.09
N GLY A 110 9.05 -4.38 5.12
CA GLY A 110 9.52 -5.35 4.13
C GLY A 110 8.69 -5.43 2.86
N PHE A 111 7.95 -4.37 2.53
CA PHE A 111 7.03 -4.31 1.40
C PHE A 111 7.40 -3.16 0.47
N VAL A 112 7.18 -3.36 -0.83
CA VAL A 112 7.20 -2.29 -1.85
C VAL A 112 5.89 -2.35 -2.63
N GLN A 113 5.37 -1.21 -3.07
CA GLN A 113 4.09 -1.14 -3.78
C GLN A 113 4.26 -1.25 -5.31
N ASN A 114 5.37 -0.77 -5.88
CA ASN A 114 5.79 -0.89 -7.29
C ASN A 114 4.89 -0.19 -8.33
N SER A 115 3.98 0.67 -7.91
CA SER A 115 3.16 1.51 -8.78
C SER A 115 2.84 2.83 -8.08
N PHE A 116 3.88 3.49 -7.56
CA PHE A 116 3.71 4.65 -6.71
C PHE A 116 3.34 5.86 -7.55
N TYR A 117 2.11 6.32 -7.41
CA TYR A 117 1.56 7.50 -8.07
C TYR A 117 0.64 8.24 -7.12
N VAL A 118 0.47 9.54 -7.33
CA VAL A 118 -0.46 10.40 -6.58
C VAL A 118 -1.86 9.77 -6.45
N ARG A 119 -2.35 9.10 -7.51
CA ARG A 119 -3.65 8.41 -7.51
C ARG A 119 -3.77 7.25 -6.50
N ASN A 120 -2.63 6.69 -6.09
CA ASN A 120 -2.52 5.53 -5.21
C ASN A 120 -2.25 5.93 -3.75
N ILE A 121 -2.31 7.22 -3.44
CA ILE A 121 -2.39 7.73 -2.07
C ILE A 121 -3.77 8.36 -1.90
N LEU A 122 -4.57 7.79 -1.01
CA LEU A 122 -5.89 8.30 -0.70
C LEU A 122 -5.86 9.14 0.57
N VAL A 123 -6.75 10.11 0.64
CA VAL A 123 -6.96 11.00 1.78
C VAL A 123 -8.44 11.05 2.13
N GLN A 124 -8.71 10.86 3.42
CA GLN A 124 -10.05 11.00 4.00
C GLN A 124 -10.05 12.02 5.14
N PRO A 125 -11.20 12.66 5.42
CA PRO A 125 -11.38 13.48 6.60
C PRO A 125 -11.07 12.70 7.89
N GLY A 126 -10.38 13.31 8.83
CA GLY A 126 -10.06 12.72 10.12
C GLY A 126 -10.41 13.65 11.30
N PRO A 127 -10.02 13.27 12.54
CA PRO A 127 -9.38 12.00 12.88
C PRO A 127 -10.40 10.84 12.87
N LEU A 128 -9.96 9.64 12.52
CA LEU A 128 -10.86 8.48 12.39
C LEU A 128 -11.37 7.94 13.74
N THR A 129 -10.78 8.40 14.84
CA THR A 129 -11.30 8.23 16.21
C THR A 129 -12.62 8.96 16.45
N ARG A 130 -13.04 9.85 15.55
CA ARG A 130 -14.30 10.58 15.57
C ARG A 130 -15.32 10.00 14.59
N PRO A 131 -16.64 10.13 14.86
CA PRO A 131 -17.67 9.72 13.91
C PRO A 131 -17.58 10.56 12.62
N PRO A 132 -18.05 10.05 11.45
CA PRO A 132 -17.91 10.75 10.16
C PRO A 132 -18.38 12.21 10.15
N ALA A 133 -19.45 12.53 10.88
CA ALA A 133 -20.00 13.89 10.96
C ALA A 133 -19.09 14.90 11.69
N GLU A 134 -18.12 14.43 12.48
CA GLU A 134 -17.15 15.24 13.23
C GLU A 134 -15.77 15.27 12.57
N ARG A 135 -15.60 14.60 11.42
CA ARG A 135 -14.33 14.56 10.70
C ARG A 135 -14.20 15.75 9.77
N SER A 136 -12.98 16.25 9.61
CA SER A 136 -12.67 17.37 8.72
C SER A 136 -11.36 17.12 7.96
N ARG A 137 -11.11 17.95 6.94
CA ARG A 137 -9.83 17.97 6.22
C ARG A 137 -8.72 18.71 6.97
N GLU A 138 -8.99 19.26 8.16
CA GLU A 138 -7.97 19.93 8.98
C GLU A 138 -7.02 18.94 9.64
N ILE A 139 -7.47 17.71 9.87
CA ILE A 139 -6.67 16.60 10.40
C ILE A 139 -6.89 15.41 9.46
N PRO A 140 -6.32 15.46 8.23
CA PRO A 140 -6.52 14.42 7.23
C PRO A 140 -5.92 13.08 7.68
N SER A 141 -6.34 11.99 7.03
CA SER A 141 -5.74 10.67 7.21
C SER A 141 -5.43 10.07 5.85
N PHE A 142 -4.20 9.62 5.65
CA PHE A 142 -3.69 9.11 4.38
C PHE A 142 -3.58 7.59 4.34
N ARG A 143 -3.65 6.98 3.15
CA ARG A 143 -3.48 5.54 2.91
C ARG A 143 -2.81 5.29 1.57
N ILE A 144 -1.81 4.43 1.53
CA ILE A 144 -1.28 3.86 0.28
C ILE A 144 -2.20 2.70 -0.15
N ILE A 145 -2.61 2.68 -1.41
CA ILE A 145 -3.47 1.65 -1.99
C ILE A 145 -2.85 1.00 -3.25
N ASP A 146 -3.62 0.13 -3.90
CA ASP A 146 -3.29 -0.52 -5.18
C ASP A 146 -2.04 -1.39 -5.08
N PHE A 147 -2.13 -2.46 -4.30
CA PHE A 147 -1.03 -3.43 -4.14
C PHE A 147 -1.09 -4.56 -5.18
N GLY A 148 -1.74 -4.34 -6.32
CA GLY A 148 -1.81 -5.32 -7.41
C GLY A 148 -0.44 -5.72 -7.97
N ARG A 149 0.55 -4.81 -7.87
CA ARG A 149 1.96 -5.02 -8.27
C ARG A 149 2.92 -5.10 -7.08
N GLY A 150 2.38 -5.10 -5.87
CA GLY A 150 3.16 -5.11 -4.64
C GLY A 150 4.02 -6.35 -4.52
N GLN A 151 5.20 -6.19 -3.94
CA GLN A 151 6.15 -7.27 -3.70
C GLN A 151 6.49 -7.38 -2.23
N ILE A 152 6.63 -8.64 -1.81
CA ILE A 152 7.23 -9.04 -0.55
C ILE A 152 8.43 -9.87 -0.95
N PHE A 153 9.59 -9.48 -0.47
CA PHE A 153 10.80 -10.21 -0.76
C PHE A 153 10.86 -11.40 0.20
N ASP A 154 10.36 -12.56 -0.26
CA ASP A 154 10.36 -13.85 0.44
C ASP A 154 11.47 -14.75 -0.15
N GLU A 155 12.10 -15.57 0.69
CA GLU A 155 13.23 -16.44 0.36
C GLU A 155 12.88 -17.51 -0.69
N LYS A 156 11.58 -17.77 -0.90
CA LYS A 156 11.06 -18.80 -1.81
C LYS A 156 11.43 -18.57 -3.28
N GLU A 157 11.72 -17.34 -3.70
CA GLU A 157 12.09 -17.04 -5.10
C GLU A 157 13.54 -17.42 -5.44
N LEU A 158 14.33 -17.87 -4.47
CA LEU A 158 15.77 -18.09 -4.58
C LEU A 158 16.16 -19.56 -4.31
N GLU A 159 15.26 -20.49 -4.64
CA GLU A 159 15.52 -21.93 -4.54
C GLU A 159 16.79 -22.31 -5.33
N GLY A 160 17.69 -23.07 -4.67
CA GLY A 160 18.97 -23.51 -5.25
C GLY A 160 20.20 -22.68 -4.88
N LEU A 161 20.04 -21.52 -4.23
CA LEU A 161 21.14 -20.75 -3.63
C LEU A 161 21.42 -21.17 -2.18
N SER A 162 22.64 -20.91 -1.69
CA SER A 162 22.92 -21.00 -0.25
C SER A 162 22.17 -19.91 0.51
N GLU A 163 21.86 -20.14 1.79
CA GLU A 163 21.13 -19.18 2.64
C GLU A 163 21.78 -17.78 2.63
N ASP A 164 23.10 -17.70 2.77
CA ASP A 164 23.82 -16.43 2.70
C ASP A 164 23.65 -15.71 1.34
N ALA A 165 23.68 -16.47 0.24
CA ALA A 165 23.49 -15.92 -1.10
C ALA A 165 22.03 -15.48 -1.33
N LYS A 166 21.06 -16.20 -0.77
CA LYS A 166 19.65 -15.80 -0.80
C LYS A 166 19.45 -14.47 -0.08
N GLN A 167 19.97 -14.35 1.14
CA GLN A 167 19.84 -13.12 1.93
C GLN A 167 20.45 -11.91 1.24
N VAL A 168 21.66 -12.06 0.66
CA VAL A 168 22.31 -10.97 -0.07
C VAL A 168 21.53 -10.57 -1.33
N ALA A 169 21.04 -11.54 -2.09
CA ALA A 169 20.27 -11.26 -3.30
C ALA A 169 18.92 -10.60 -2.99
N LEU A 170 18.24 -11.09 -1.96
CA LEU A 170 16.97 -10.55 -1.48
C LEU A 170 17.12 -9.10 -1.00
N PHE A 171 18.16 -8.85 -0.20
CA PHE A 171 18.49 -7.52 0.30
C PHE A 171 18.79 -6.53 -0.84
N LYS A 172 19.58 -6.94 -1.83
CA LYS A 172 19.88 -6.08 -2.99
C LYS A 172 18.64 -5.75 -3.81
N LYS A 173 17.81 -6.76 -4.13
CA LYS A 173 16.56 -6.53 -4.87
C LYS A 173 15.62 -5.59 -4.10
N PHE A 174 15.52 -5.78 -2.78
CA PHE A 174 14.74 -4.90 -1.93
C PHE A 174 15.26 -3.46 -2.00
N GLN A 175 16.57 -3.26 -1.81
CA GLN A 175 17.18 -1.92 -1.89
C GLN A 175 16.98 -1.24 -3.25
N GLU A 176 17.08 -1.98 -4.34
CA GLU A 176 16.85 -1.44 -5.69
C GLU A 176 15.39 -1.00 -5.88
N ALA A 177 14.43 -1.80 -5.40
CA ALA A 177 13.01 -1.46 -5.46
C ALA A 177 12.65 -0.30 -4.53
N GLU A 178 13.19 -0.30 -3.31
CA GLU A 178 13.08 0.79 -2.33
C GLU A 178 13.58 2.12 -2.92
N LEU A 179 14.79 2.15 -3.50
CA LEU A 179 15.35 3.34 -4.12
C LEU A 179 14.51 3.86 -5.30
N ALA A 180 13.97 2.95 -6.12
CA ALA A 180 13.12 3.32 -7.25
C ALA A 180 11.76 3.89 -6.81
N GLU A 181 11.16 3.29 -5.78
CA GLU A 181 9.91 3.74 -5.20
C GLU A 181 10.08 5.06 -4.45
N ASP A 182 11.18 5.24 -3.72
CA ASP A 182 11.55 6.51 -3.08
C ASP A 182 11.67 7.64 -4.09
N ALA A 183 12.39 7.42 -5.21
CA ALA A 183 12.50 8.42 -6.27
C ALA A 183 11.12 8.82 -6.84
N SER A 184 10.25 7.82 -7.04
CA SER A 184 8.88 8.02 -7.52
C SER A 184 8.03 8.78 -6.48
N ALA A 185 8.25 8.54 -5.19
CA ALA A 185 7.56 9.23 -4.11
C ALA A 185 7.96 10.70 -3.99
N HIS A 186 9.26 11.01 -4.10
CA HIS A 186 9.74 12.40 -4.11
C HIS A 186 9.15 13.18 -5.28
N GLU A 187 9.14 12.58 -6.48
CA GLU A 187 8.55 13.20 -7.67
C GLU A 187 7.03 13.41 -7.49
N ALA A 188 6.29 12.39 -7.06
CA ALA A 188 4.85 12.45 -6.91
C ALA A 188 4.39 13.46 -5.85
N LEU A 189 5.12 13.56 -4.74
CA LEU A 189 4.79 14.45 -3.62
C LEU A 189 5.40 15.87 -3.78
N GLY A 190 6.21 16.10 -4.81
CA GLY A 190 6.86 17.39 -5.05
C GLY A 190 7.79 17.79 -3.92
N LEU A 191 8.66 16.85 -3.53
CA LEU A 191 9.45 16.86 -2.33
C LEU A 191 10.95 17.00 -2.71
N ASP A 192 11.68 17.95 -2.11
CA ASP A 192 13.13 18.11 -2.30
C ASP A 192 13.90 17.47 -1.13
N PHE A 193 15.05 16.87 -1.38
CA PHE A 193 15.94 16.32 -0.35
C PHE A 193 16.40 17.37 0.68
N SER A 194 16.22 18.66 0.40
CA SER A 194 16.50 19.76 1.33
C SER A 194 15.36 20.05 2.32
N ASP A 195 14.17 19.49 2.11
CA ASP A 195 12.95 19.79 2.87
C ASP A 195 12.84 19.00 4.20
N TYR A 196 13.68 17.99 4.45
CA TYR A 196 13.62 17.14 5.65
C TYR A 196 14.97 16.59 6.11
#